data_AF-A0A1I6KW02-F1
#
_entry.id   AF-A0A1I6KW02-F1
#
_cell.length_a   1.000
_cell.length_b   1.000
_cell.length_c   1.000
_cell.angle_alpha   90.00
_cell.angle_beta   90.00
_cell.angle_gamma   90.00
#
_symmetry.space_group_name_H-M   'P 1'
#
loop_
_entity.id
_entity.type
_entity.pdbx_description
1 polymer ?
#
loop_
_entity_poly.entity_id
_entity_poly.type
_entity_poly.pdbx_seq_one_letter_code
_entity_poly.pdbx_strand_id
1 'polypeptide(L)'
;MNMPKDAFRRFQEELAALDRKELPPEKLTGSARLERAKEDFMALKRRYGLSVADVVAFFPEEEGIAYLQQLIVANETKPKRGRKPKAP
;
A
#
# COMPACT_ATOMS: atom_id res chain seq x y z
N MET A 1 -26.41 40.34 7.40
CA MET A 1 -26.56 39.04 8.09
C MET A 1 -25.40 38.86 9.05
N ASN A 2 -25.62 39.02 10.36
CA ASN A 2 -24.57 38.77 11.35
C ASN A 2 -24.45 37.25 11.53
N MET A 3 -23.41 36.66 10.94
CA MET A 3 -23.11 35.24 11.13
C MET A 3 -22.82 35.01 12.62
N PRO A 4 -23.54 34.11 13.32
CA PRO A 4 -23.29 33.87 14.74
C PRO A 4 -21.85 33.39 14.89
N LYS A 5 -21.02 34.13 15.64
CA LYS A 5 -19.60 33.77 15.87
C LYS A 5 -19.45 32.33 16.39
N ASP A 6 -20.48 31.84 17.09
CA ASP A 6 -20.59 30.49 17.62
C ASP A 6 -20.72 29.42 16.52
N ALA A 7 -21.39 29.73 15.41
CA ALA A 7 -21.52 28.81 14.28
C ALA A 7 -20.18 28.61 13.57
N PHE A 8 -19.43 29.70 13.39
CA PHE A 8 -18.08 29.63 12.82
C PHE A 8 -17.12 28.88 13.76
N ARG A 9 -17.21 29.13 15.06
CA ARG A 9 -16.37 28.46 16.07
C ARG A 9 -16.64 26.97 16.13
N ARG A 10 -17.91 26.55 16.08
CA ARG A 10 -18.29 25.13 15.99
C ARG A 10 -17.79 24.48 14.70
N PHE A 11 -17.90 25.18 13.57
CA PHE A 11 -17.37 24.69 12.30
C PHE A 11 -15.84 24.54 12.33
N GLN A 12 -15.13 25.48 12.96
CA GLN A 12 -13.68 25.37 13.17
C GLN A 12 -13.32 24.21 14.09
N GLU A 13 -14.09 23.98 15.17
CA GLU A 13 -13.91 22.84 16.07
C GLU A 13 -14.19 21.51 15.35
N GLU A 14 -15.20 21.47 14.49
CA GLU A 14 -15.54 20.29 13.68
C GLU A 14 -14.44 19.99 12.65
N LEU A 15 -13.94 21.01 11.95
CA LEU A 15 -12.78 20.88 11.06
C LEU A 15 -11.52 20.44 11.80
N ALA A 16 -11.22 21.05 12.96
CA ALA A 16 -10.06 20.66 13.76
C ALA A 16 -10.20 19.24 14.33
N ALA A 17 -11.42 18.78 14.61
CA ALA A 17 -11.67 17.41 15.03
C ALA A 17 -11.48 16.40 13.87
N LEU A 18 -11.87 16.77 12.65
CA LEU A 18 -11.61 15.97 11.44
C LEU A 18 -10.11 15.90 11.12
N ASP A 19 -9.40 17.03 11.21
CA ASP A 19 -7.95 17.12 11.00
C ASP A 19 -7.15 16.34 12.05
N ARG A 20 -7.62 16.30 13.32
CA ARG A 20 -7.06 15.41 14.35
C ARG A 20 -7.33 13.92 14.08
N LYS A 21 -8.44 13.61 13.40
CA LYS A 21 -8.81 12.24 13.00
C LYS A 21 -7.96 11.78 11.82
N GLU A 22 -7.62 12.69 10.92
CA GLU A 22 -6.59 12.53 9.90
C GLU A 22 -5.20 12.79 10.49
N LEU A 23 -4.75 11.88 11.37
CA LEU A 23 -3.39 11.95 11.92
C LEU A 23 -2.36 12.30 10.82
N PRO A 24 -1.46 13.27 11.05
CA PRO A 24 -0.44 13.60 10.07
C PRO A 24 0.39 12.33 9.79
N PRO A 25 0.75 12.08 8.52
CA PRO A 25 1.52 10.89 8.13
C PRO A 25 2.82 10.75 8.93
N GLU A 26 3.28 11.85 9.53
CA GLU A 26 4.46 11.96 10.37
C GLU A 26 4.41 11.14 11.67
N LYS A 27 3.23 10.75 12.18
CA LYS A 27 3.08 9.92 13.41
C LYS A 27 2.73 8.46 13.18
N LEU A 28 2.62 8.03 11.92
CA LEU A 28 2.47 6.60 11.61
C LEU A 28 3.83 5.93 11.77
N THR A 29 3.89 4.87 12.58
CA THR A 29 5.05 3.98 12.63
C THR A 29 5.40 3.51 11.22
N GLY A 30 6.67 3.18 10.96
CA GLY A 30 7.09 2.73 9.62
C GLY A 30 6.24 1.58 9.08
N SER A 31 5.75 0.70 9.95
CA SER A 31 4.81 -0.37 9.61
C SER A 31 3.44 0.15 9.15
N ALA A 32 2.83 1.09 9.87
CA ALA A 32 1.52 1.62 9.53
C ALA A 32 1.53 2.44 8.23
N ARG A 33 2.62 3.16 7.94
CA ARG A 33 2.81 3.82 6.63
C ARG A 33 2.89 2.81 5.50
N LEU A 34 3.62 1.72 5.72
CA LEU A 34 3.82 0.67 4.73
C LEU A 34 2.54 -0.13 4.46
N GLU A 35 1.71 -0.35 5.49
CA GLU A 35 0.38 -0.95 5.34
C GLU A 35 -0.55 -0.08 4.49
N ARG A 36 -0.62 1.23 4.78
CA ARG A 36 -1.41 2.18 3.99
C ARG A 36 -0.93 2.25 2.53
N ALA A 37 0.38 2.33 2.31
CA ALA A 37 0.96 2.33 0.97
C ALA A 37 0.65 1.03 0.19
N LYS A 38 0.60 -0.13 0.89
CA LYS A 38 0.19 -1.40 0.29
C LYS A 38 -1.28 -1.38 -0.12
N GLU A 39 -2.16 -0.84 0.72
CA GLU A 39 -3.58 -0.72 0.40
C GLU A 39 -3.82 0.19 -0.82
N ASP A 40 -3.15 1.34 -0.85
CA ASP A 40 -3.20 2.29 -1.97
C ASP A 40 -2.72 1.64 -3.27
N PHE A 41 -1.60 0.90 -3.22
CA PHE A 41 -1.08 0.17 -4.37
C PHE A 41 -2.05 -0.92 -4.86
N MET A 42 -2.70 -1.66 -3.95
CA MET A 42 -3.68 -2.69 -4.33
C MET A 42 -4.97 -2.09 -4.91
N ALA A 43 -5.38 -0.91 -4.46
CA ALA A 43 -6.48 -0.18 -5.07
C ALA A 43 -6.11 0.27 -6.50
N LEU A 44 -4.90 0.82 -6.68
CA LEU A 44 -4.40 1.24 -7.98
C LEU A 44 -4.29 0.05 -8.96
N LYS A 45 -3.74 -1.07 -8.47
CA LYS A 45 -3.62 -2.33 -9.20
C LYS A 45 -4.98 -2.81 -9.73
N ARG A 46 -6.01 -2.81 -8.89
CA ARG A 46 -7.36 -3.24 -9.28
C ARG A 46 -8.00 -2.28 -10.28
N ARG A 47 -7.82 -0.96 -10.10
CA ARG A 47 -8.42 0.06 -10.96
C ARG A 47 -7.84 0.05 -12.37
N TYR A 48 -6.53 -0.13 -12.50
CA TYR A 48 -5.82 -0.03 -13.78
C TYR A 48 -5.34 -1.38 -14.34
N GLY A 49 -5.65 -2.50 -13.66
CA GLY A 49 -5.20 -3.82 -14.08
C GLY A 49 -3.68 -4.00 -14.04
N LEU A 50 -2.98 -3.29 -13.13
CA LEU A 50 -1.52 -3.30 -13.09
C LEU A 50 -0.99 -4.72 -12.84
N SER A 51 -0.01 -5.09 -13.63
CA SER A 51 0.70 -6.35 -13.59
C SER A 51 2.14 -6.15 -13.14
N VAL A 52 2.83 -7.26 -12.87
CA VAL A 52 4.28 -7.22 -12.60
C VAL A 52 5.03 -6.64 -13.80
N ALA A 53 4.55 -6.84 -15.02
CA ALA A 53 5.17 -6.29 -16.22
C ALA A 53 5.16 -4.76 -16.21
N ASP A 54 4.07 -4.13 -15.74
CA ASP A 54 3.96 -2.67 -15.67
C ASP A 54 4.91 -2.06 -14.65
N VAL A 55 5.25 -2.80 -13.58
CA VAL A 55 6.25 -2.36 -12.60
C VAL A 55 7.67 -2.58 -13.12
N VAL A 56 7.93 -3.73 -13.76
CA VAL A 56 9.23 -4.08 -14.34
C VAL A 56 9.61 -3.15 -15.49
N ALA A 57 8.64 -2.62 -16.24
CA ALA A 57 8.87 -1.68 -17.34
C ALA A 57 9.55 -0.36 -16.92
N PHE A 58 9.52 -0.01 -15.62
CA PHE A 58 10.20 1.18 -15.10
C PHE A 58 11.65 0.93 -14.67
N PHE A 59 12.12 -0.33 -14.68
CA PHE A 59 13.51 -0.65 -14.34
C PHE A 59 14.39 -0.60 -15.59
N PRO A 60 15.64 -0.12 -15.47
CA PRO A 60 16.65 -0.34 -16.50
C PRO A 60 16.74 -1.85 -16.80
N GLU A 61 16.87 -2.23 -18.08
CA GLU A 61 16.81 -3.63 -18.51
C GLU A 61 17.78 -4.54 -17.73
N GLU A 62 18.97 -4.02 -17.42
CA GLU A 62 20.03 -4.73 -16.69
C GLU A 62 19.64 -5.02 -15.22
N GLU A 63 18.96 -4.08 -14.56
CA GLU A 63 18.58 -4.20 -13.15
C GLU A 63 17.31 -5.05 -12.97
N GLY A 64 16.35 -4.91 -13.88
CA GLY A 64 15.09 -5.64 -13.81
C GLY A 64 15.25 -7.16 -13.95
N ILE A 65 16.09 -7.60 -14.90
CA ILE A 65 16.33 -9.02 -15.14
C ILE A 65 17.08 -9.67 -13.97
N ALA A 66 18.12 -9.00 -13.45
CA ALA A 66 18.88 -9.50 -12.30
C ALA A 66 17.98 -9.67 -11.06
N TYR A 67 17.08 -8.72 -10.81
CA TYR A 67 16.12 -8.81 -9.71
C TYR A 67 15.14 -9.98 -9.88
N LEU A 68 14.59 -10.17 -11.08
CA LEU A 68 13.68 -11.29 -11.36
C LEU A 68 14.38 -12.65 -11.24
N GLN A 69 15.63 -12.76 -11.70
CA GLN A 69 16.44 -13.97 -11.54
C GLN A 69 16.68 -14.30 -10.06
N GLN A 70 17.01 -13.30 -9.24
CA GLN A 70 17.14 -13.49 -7.79
C GLN A 70 15.85 -13.99 -7.13
N LEU A 71 14.70 -13.43 -7.52
CA LEU A 71 13.40 -13.89 -7.02
C LEU A 71 13.09 -15.33 -7.40
N ILE A 72 13.41 -15.74 -8.64
CA ILE A 72 13.21 -17.12 -9.11
C ILE A 72 14.08 -18.08 -8.30
N VAL A 73 15.37 -17.80 -8.16
CA VAL A 73 16.31 -18.61 -7.36
C VAL A 73 15.86 -18.72 -5.89
N ALA A 74 15.43 -17.61 -5.29
CA ALA A 74 14.92 -17.58 -3.92
C ALA A 74 13.63 -18.41 -3.74
N ASN A 75 12.82 -18.55 -4.80
CA ASN A 75 11.58 -19.32 -4.77
C ASN A 75 11.81 -20.80 -5.10
N GLU A 76 12.77 -21.13 -5.98
CA GLU A 76 13.17 -22.51 -6.30
C GLU A 76 13.88 -23.21 -5.14
N THR A 77 14.66 -22.46 -4.37
CA THR A 77 15.29 -22.95 -3.14
C THR A 77 14.28 -23.19 -2.01
N LYS A 78 13.05 -22.67 -2.12
CA LYS A 78 11.99 -22.93 -1.14
C LYS A 78 11.36 -24.29 -1.44
N PRO A 79 11.38 -25.25 -0.50
CA PRO A 79 10.83 -26.59 -0.76
C PRO A 79 9.33 -26.46 -1.10
N LYS A 80 8.96 -26.89 -2.31
CA LYS A 80 7.56 -27.03 -2.71
C LYS A 80 6.89 -27.92 -1.68
N ARG A 81 5.96 -27.35 -0.89
CA ARG A 81 5.12 -28.11 0.05
C ARG A 81 4.34 -29.14 -0.76
N GLY A 82 4.87 -30.38 -0.80
CA GLY A 82 4.21 -31.50 -1.45
C GLY A 82 2.81 -31.66 -0.88
N ARG A 83 1.79 -31.66 -1.74
CA ARG A 83 0.45 -32.12 -1.37
C ARG A 83 0.60 -33.54 -0.82
N LYS A 84 0.14 -33.79 0.41
CA LYS A 84 0.07 -35.14 0.96
C LYS A 84 -0.69 -36.02 -0.04
N PRO A 85 -0.14 -37.16 -0.49
CA PRO A 85 -0.92 -38.11 -1.27
C PRO A 85 -2.07 -38.60 -0.40
N LYS A 86 -3.29 -38.54 -0.94
CA LYS A 86 -4.47 -39.15 -0.35
C LYS A 86 -4.25 -40.67 -0.42
N ALA A 87 -4.10 -41.30 0.74
CA ALA A 87 -3.96 -42.75 0.87
C ALA A 87 -5.22 -43.46 0.33
N PRO A 88 -5.09 -44.71 -0.17
CA PRO A 88 -6.19 -45.48 -0.76
C PRO A 88 -7.30 -45.80 0.26
#